data_AF-A0A3D2UDZ7-F1
#
_entry.id   AF-A0A3D2UDZ7-F1
#
_cell.length_a   1.000
_cell.length_b   1.000
_cell.length_c   1.000
_cell.angle_alpha   90.00
_cell.angle_beta   90.00
_cell.angle_gamma   90.00
#
_symmetry.space_group_name_H-M   'P 1'
#
loop_
_entity.id
_entity.type
_entity.pdbx_description
1 polymer ?
#
loop_
_entity_poly.entity_id
_entity_poly.type
_entity_poly.pdbx_seq_one_letter_code
_entity_poly.pdbx_strand_id
1 'polypeptide(L)'
;MPSKPDKHKAAKIFIPLAIGGMIAALTGSARVHTSGMLAQSFWGAATVLIVWNVMLLAAPNLRAAAGRIDTRLRAQHYIQAVCQLAVYLYWGWYWSPVYDMSVLIGAQLLFAYGFGMLLSWTRGKAYKMGFGPIPIILSINLFLWFQDDWFYLQFLMVAVGFLGKDFIRWTRDGQQAHIFNPSAFALGLFSLVLIASGNTDLTWGQEIASTLTLAPRIYLFLFLVGLVVMYFFEITLVAGTAAAVLFGLSALTFQITGVPYFIDSDIPAAVFLGLHLLITDPSTSPRTPVGKTIFGALYGGGVFALYTLLGLMGAPTFYDKLLCVPLLNLSVRAIDQLVRNRALTETWTPSTRIAAQPVWLSPRPNLIRMGAWVLFFGMMSVTGRTDGQHTGDALPFWERACFEDLRNACDRLIQLEASYCGDNAAWACNELGLHYRKGTIVEPNSEVAGLYLARACELRYQSGCMNLLKPAGEIRTEPRLLDLRLMLREGGQNLMEMERADLLERACAHNWSFACPTEVANT
;
A
#
# COMPACT_ATOMS: atom_id res chain seq x y z
N MET A 1 -17.74 -40.86 -23.99
CA MET A 1 -16.57 -41.71 -23.65
C MET A 1 -16.15 -41.40 -22.22
N PRO A 2 -16.17 -42.37 -21.29
CA PRO A 2 -15.60 -42.15 -19.96
C PRO A 2 -14.10 -41.88 -20.09
N SER A 3 -13.62 -40.79 -19.51
CA SER A 3 -12.21 -40.42 -19.54
C SER A 3 -11.37 -41.51 -18.86
N LYS A 4 -10.23 -41.87 -19.48
CA LYS A 4 -9.25 -42.79 -18.88
C LYS A 4 -8.94 -42.31 -17.45
N PRO A 5 -8.91 -43.20 -16.44
CA PRO A 5 -8.52 -42.82 -15.09
C PRO A 5 -7.12 -42.20 -15.13
N ASP A 6 -7.02 -40.94 -14.69
CA ASP A 6 -5.77 -40.19 -14.64
C ASP A 6 -4.80 -40.94 -13.70
N LYS A 7 -3.84 -41.68 -14.28
CA LYS A 7 -2.87 -42.52 -13.56
C LYS A 7 -2.07 -41.72 -12.51
N HIS A 8 -2.03 -40.39 -12.64
CA HIS A 8 -1.34 -39.50 -11.71
C HIS A 8 -2.23 -38.90 -10.62
N LYS A 9 -3.55 -39.15 -10.63
CA LYS A 9 -4.49 -38.63 -9.63
C LYS A 9 -4.14 -39.10 -8.21
N ALA A 10 -3.69 -40.34 -8.07
CA ALA A 10 -3.28 -40.92 -6.79
C ALA A 10 -2.02 -40.26 -6.21
N ALA A 11 -1.09 -39.79 -7.05
CA ALA A 11 0.10 -39.07 -6.58
C ALA A 11 -0.24 -37.61 -6.22
N LYS A 12 -1.09 -36.95 -7.01
CA LYS A 12 -1.48 -35.54 -6.82
C LYS A 12 -2.17 -35.27 -5.47
N ILE A 13 -2.81 -36.27 -4.86
CA ILE A 13 -3.51 -36.11 -3.58
C ILE A 13 -2.56 -35.79 -2.41
N PHE A 14 -1.29 -36.18 -2.51
CA PHE A 14 -0.26 -35.96 -1.49
C PHE A 14 0.48 -34.62 -1.66
N ILE A 15 0.16 -33.83 -2.69
CA ILE A 15 0.80 -32.52 -2.91
C ILE A 15 0.62 -31.59 -1.68
N PRO A 16 -0.58 -31.43 -1.09
CA PRO A 16 -0.71 -30.58 0.10
C PRO A 16 0.07 -31.09 1.31
N LEU A 17 0.25 -32.40 1.44
CA LEU A 17 1.10 -33.00 2.49
C LEU A 17 2.57 -32.61 2.29
N ALA A 18 3.08 -32.72 1.06
CA ALA A 18 4.43 -32.28 0.71
C ALA A 18 4.61 -30.77 0.92
N ILE A 19 3.59 -29.96 0.58
CA ILE A 19 3.58 -28.52 0.85
C ILE A 19 3.66 -28.24 2.35
N GLY A 20 2.88 -28.94 3.18
CA GLY A 20 2.97 -28.83 4.64
C GLY A 20 4.37 -29.18 5.16
N GLY A 21 4.97 -30.25 4.63
CA GLY A 21 6.35 -30.61 4.94
C GLY A 21 7.38 -29.55 4.52
N MET A 22 7.21 -28.92 3.36
CA MET A 22 8.08 -27.82 2.92
C MET A 22 7.95 -26.59 3.83
N ILE A 23 6.73 -26.22 4.25
CA ILE A 23 6.52 -25.12 5.19
C ILE A 23 7.18 -25.43 6.53
N ALA A 24 7.03 -26.66 7.04
CA ALA A 24 7.73 -27.10 8.24
C ALA A 24 9.26 -27.03 8.08
N ALA A 25 9.80 -27.43 6.94
CA ALA A 25 11.24 -27.36 6.66
C ALA A 25 11.78 -25.92 6.64
N LEU A 26 10.97 -24.94 6.21
CA LEU A 26 11.36 -23.52 6.23
C LEU A 26 11.59 -22.96 7.64
N THR A 27 11.14 -23.65 8.69
CA THR A 27 11.46 -23.28 10.09
C THR A 27 12.96 -23.37 10.42
N GLY A 28 13.71 -24.19 9.67
CA GLY A 28 15.18 -24.25 9.79
C GLY A 28 15.92 -23.10 9.08
N SER A 29 15.21 -22.19 8.41
CA SER A 29 15.85 -21.02 7.78
C SER A 29 16.33 -20.02 8.83
N ALA A 30 17.44 -19.33 8.54
CA ALA A 30 18.03 -18.33 9.44
C ALA A 30 17.01 -17.23 9.84
N ARG A 31 16.09 -16.87 8.95
CA ARG A 31 15.07 -15.85 9.21
C ARG A 31 13.95 -16.31 10.15
N VAL A 32 13.55 -17.58 10.09
CA VAL A 32 12.40 -18.09 10.87
C VAL A 32 12.84 -18.57 12.24
N HIS A 33 14.06 -19.10 12.35
CA HIS A 33 14.58 -19.65 13.62
C HIS A 33 14.92 -18.57 14.66
N THR A 34 14.94 -17.28 14.29
CA THR A 34 15.23 -16.18 15.22
C THR A 34 14.09 -15.87 16.19
N SER A 35 12.84 -16.20 15.85
CA SER A 35 11.68 -16.02 16.72
C SER A 35 10.95 -17.35 16.94
N GLY A 36 10.77 -17.70 18.22
CA GLY A 36 10.05 -18.92 18.60
C GLY A 36 8.58 -18.90 18.15
N MET A 37 7.93 -17.75 18.25
CA MET A 37 6.53 -17.59 17.85
C MET A 37 6.35 -17.61 16.32
N LEU A 38 7.30 -17.05 15.58
CA LEU A 38 7.33 -17.14 14.13
C LEU A 38 7.49 -18.60 13.66
N ALA A 39 8.40 -19.36 14.27
CA ALA A 39 8.55 -20.79 13.99
C ALA A 39 7.27 -21.59 14.33
N GLN A 40 6.62 -21.31 15.47
CA GLN A 40 5.34 -21.93 15.82
C GLN A 40 4.23 -21.61 14.82
N SER A 41 4.21 -20.39 14.27
CA SER A 41 3.25 -19.98 13.23
C SER A 41 3.38 -20.85 11.96
N PHE A 42 4.61 -21.16 11.55
CA PHE A 42 4.88 -22.06 10.42
C PHE A 42 4.47 -23.50 10.71
N TRP A 43 4.80 -24.01 11.90
CA TRP A 43 4.36 -25.34 12.34
C TRP A 43 2.84 -25.45 12.40
N GLY A 44 2.15 -24.42 12.88
CA GLY A 44 0.69 -24.35 12.89
C GLY A 44 0.12 -24.43 11.47
N ALA A 45 0.63 -23.61 10.54
CA ALA A 45 0.21 -23.62 9.14
C ALA A 45 0.45 -24.99 8.46
N ALA A 46 1.62 -25.59 8.69
CA ALA A 46 1.95 -26.93 8.20
C ALA A 46 0.99 -27.99 8.76
N THR A 47 0.75 -27.96 10.07
CA THR A 47 -0.15 -28.89 10.77
C THR A 47 -1.56 -28.82 10.21
N VAL A 48 -2.09 -27.62 9.98
CA VAL A 48 -3.42 -27.42 9.37
C VAL A 48 -3.52 -28.13 8.01
N LEU A 49 -2.52 -27.94 7.13
CA LEU A 49 -2.53 -28.59 5.80
C LEU A 49 -2.41 -30.11 5.89
N ILE A 50 -1.54 -30.61 6.77
CA ILE A 50 -1.29 -32.04 6.96
C ILE A 50 -2.55 -32.72 7.51
N VAL A 51 -3.11 -32.20 8.61
CA VAL A 51 -4.30 -32.75 9.26
C VAL A 51 -5.50 -32.73 8.30
N TRP A 52 -5.72 -31.64 7.58
CA TRP A 52 -6.81 -31.56 6.61
C TRP A 52 -6.59 -32.55 5.45
N ASN A 53 -5.36 -32.71 4.95
CA ASN A 53 -5.09 -33.72 3.92
C ASN A 53 -5.36 -35.14 4.42
N VAL A 54 -4.96 -35.48 5.64
CA VAL A 54 -5.23 -36.79 6.29
C VAL A 54 -6.74 -37.02 6.45
N MET A 55 -7.48 -36.03 6.95
CA MET A 55 -8.94 -36.13 7.08
C MET A 55 -9.62 -36.35 5.72
N LEU A 56 -9.16 -35.66 4.67
CA LEU A 56 -9.67 -35.83 3.32
C LEU A 56 -9.37 -37.22 2.75
N LEU A 57 -8.23 -37.83 3.11
CA LEU A 57 -7.86 -39.20 2.73
C LEU A 57 -8.65 -40.27 3.48
N ALA A 58 -9.02 -39.99 4.74
CA ALA A 58 -9.81 -40.86 5.60
C ALA A 58 -11.31 -40.88 5.21
N ALA A 59 -11.82 -39.80 4.61
CA ALA A 59 -13.22 -39.69 4.20
C ALA A 59 -13.43 -40.19 2.74
N PRO A 60 -14.08 -41.35 2.50
CA PRO A 60 -14.20 -41.95 1.16
C PRO A 60 -14.87 -41.02 0.13
N ASN A 61 -15.90 -40.29 0.56
CA ASN A 61 -16.67 -39.38 -0.29
C ASN A 61 -15.83 -38.19 -0.78
N LEU A 62 -14.93 -37.66 0.07
CA LEU A 62 -14.06 -36.53 -0.26
C LEU A 62 -12.86 -36.99 -1.11
N ARG A 63 -12.32 -38.17 -0.80
CA ARG A 63 -11.20 -38.80 -1.53
C ARG A 63 -11.50 -39.00 -3.02
N ALA A 64 -12.76 -39.28 -3.38
CA ALA A 64 -13.18 -39.43 -4.77
C ALA A 64 -12.97 -38.16 -5.63
N ALA A 65 -13.11 -36.98 -5.02
CA ALA A 65 -12.92 -35.69 -5.66
C ALA A 65 -11.48 -35.17 -5.63
N ALA A 66 -10.65 -35.68 -4.71
CA ALA A 66 -9.30 -35.21 -4.48
C ALA A 66 -8.31 -35.61 -5.58
N GLY A 67 -7.21 -34.84 -5.69
CA GLY A 67 -6.18 -35.01 -6.73
C GLY A 67 -6.57 -34.48 -8.11
N ARG A 68 -7.78 -33.92 -8.28
CA ARG A 68 -8.23 -33.29 -9.54
C ARG A 68 -7.62 -31.90 -9.67
N ILE A 69 -6.76 -31.71 -10.67
CA ILE A 69 -6.09 -30.44 -10.97
C ILE A 69 -6.35 -30.08 -12.43
N ASP A 70 -6.82 -28.86 -12.66
CA ASP A 70 -7.01 -28.24 -13.98
C ASP A 70 -6.03 -27.07 -14.11
N THR A 71 -5.08 -27.17 -15.04
CA THR A 71 -4.05 -26.15 -15.25
C THR A 71 -4.58 -25.03 -16.15
N ARG A 72 -4.76 -23.83 -15.59
CA ARG A 72 -5.20 -22.64 -16.33
C ARG A 72 -4.31 -21.44 -16.04
N LEU A 73 -3.53 -21.06 -17.04
CA LEU A 73 -2.73 -19.84 -17.03
C LEU A 73 -3.58 -18.69 -17.56
N ARG A 74 -3.63 -17.58 -16.82
CA ARG A 74 -4.35 -16.36 -17.23
C ARG A 74 -3.39 -15.19 -17.24
N ALA A 75 -3.43 -14.39 -18.31
CA ALA A 75 -2.66 -13.15 -18.48
C ALA A 75 -2.70 -12.25 -17.25
N GLN A 76 -3.91 -12.01 -16.75
CA GLN A 76 -4.14 -11.19 -15.55
C GLN A 76 -3.30 -11.59 -14.34
N HIS A 77 -3.05 -12.88 -14.12
CA HIS A 77 -2.33 -13.30 -12.92
C HIS A 77 -0.82 -13.14 -13.04
N TYR A 78 -0.22 -13.55 -14.17
CA TYR A 78 1.23 -13.49 -14.30
C TYR A 78 1.73 -12.08 -14.62
N ILE A 79 0.98 -11.27 -15.38
CA ILE A 79 1.35 -9.87 -15.64
C ILE A 79 1.32 -9.08 -14.33
N GLN A 80 0.27 -9.25 -13.53
CA GLN A 80 0.16 -8.59 -12.23
C GLN A 80 1.27 -9.06 -11.27
N ALA A 81 1.58 -10.36 -11.26
CA ALA A 81 2.68 -10.89 -10.45
C ALA A 81 4.04 -10.30 -10.84
N VAL A 82 4.34 -10.17 -12.14
CA VAL A 82 5.58 -9.54 -12.62
C VAL A 82 5.63 -8.06 -12.23
N CYS A 83 4.52 -7.33 -12.40
CA CYS A 83 4.44 -5.92 -12.01
C CYS A 83 4.65 -5.73 -10.50
N GLN A 84 4.02 -6.54 -9.67
CA GLN A 84 4.21 -6.50 -8.22
C GLN A 84 5.62 -6.91 -7.81
N LEU A 85 6.20 -7.95 -8.44
CA LEU A 85 7.57 -8.35 -8.18
C LEU A 85 8.56 -7.23 -8.53
N ALA A 86 8.33 -6.48 -9.61
CA ALA A 86 9.13 -5.31 -9.93
C ALA A 86 9.08 -4.26 -8.80
N VAL A 87 7.92 -4.02 -8.19
CA VAL A 87 7.77 -3.15 -7.01
C VAL A 87 8.57 -3.69 -5.83
N TYR A 88 8.47 -4.98 -5.52
CA TYR A 88 9.26 -5.61 -4.44
C TYR A 88 10.77 -5.46 -4.64
N LEU A 89 11.24 -5.71 -5.87
CA LEU A 89 12.66 -5.58 -6.19
C LEU A 89 13.13 -4.14 -6.04
N TYR A 90 12.36 -3.18 -6.56
CA TYR A 90 12.73 -1.77 -6.52
C TYR A 90 12.68 -1.20 -5.10
N TRP A 91 11.55 -1.36 -4.41
CA TRP A 91 11.38 -0.89 -3.04
C TRP A 91 12.35 -1.57 -2.07
N GLY A 92 12.53 -2.88 -2.19
CA GLY A 92 13.43 -3.62 -1.32
C GLY A 92 14.92 -3.27 -1.46
N TRP A 93 15.31 -2.66 -2.59
CA TRP A 93 16.66 -2.15 -2.77
C TRP A 93 16.95 -0.96 -1.83
N TYR A 94 15.93 -0.15 -1.54
CA TYR A 94 16.03 1.02 -0.67
C TYR A 94 15.55 0.76 0.75
N TRP A 95 14.75 -0.30 0.96
CA TRP A 95 14.32 -0.76 2.27
C TRP A 95 14.52 -2.27 2.41
N SER A 96 15.67 -2.67 2.96
CA SER A 96 16.09 -4.07 3.04
C SER A 96 15.13 -5.04 3.75
N PRO A 97 14.29 -4.64 4.74
CA PRO A 97 13.33 -5.56 5.38
C PRO A 97 12.38 -6.26 4.40
N VAL A 98 12.15 -5.67 3.23
CA VAL A 98 11.39 -6.30 2.13
C VAL A 98 12.01 -7.63 1.70
N TYR A 99 13.34 -7.71 1.63
CA TYR A 99 14.06 -8.92 1.24
C TYR A 99 14.10 -9.95 2.37
N ASP A 100 14.11 -9.51 3.63
CA ASP A 100 13.97 -10.39 4.79
C ASP A 100 12.61 -11.09 4.82
N MET A 101 11.57 -10.46 4.23
CA MET A 101 10.24 -11.05 4.08
C MET A 101 10.13 -12.10 2.95
N SER A 102 11.16 -12.29 2.13
CA SER A 102 11.09 -13.21 0.97
C SER A 102 10.76 -14.65 1.35
N VAL A 103 11.37 -15.18 2.41
CA VAL A 103 11.10 -16.54 2.93
C VAL A 103 9.67 -16.65 3.47
N LEU A 104 9.19 -15.59 4.14
CA LEU A 104 7.86 -15.51 4.74
C LEU A 104 6.78 -15.46 3.64
N ILE A 105 7.00 -14.69 2.58
CA ILE A 105 6.16 -14.66 1.37
C ILE A 105 6.17 -16.02 0.68
N GLY A 106 7.34 -16.67 0.57
CA GLY A 106 7.46 -18.03 0.03
C GLY A 106 6.59 -19.04 0.79
N ALA A 107 6.61 -19.00 2.12
CA ALA A 107 5.76 -19.85 2.97
C ALA A 107 4.27 -19.54 2.79
N GLN A 108 3.89 -18.26 2.70
CA GLN A 108 2.51 -17.86 2.39
C GLN A 108 2.04 -18.36 1.02
N LEU A 109 2.90 -18.33 0.00
CA LEU A 109 2.59 -18.87 -1.33
C LEU A 109 2.37 -20.38 -1.28
N LEU A 110 3.28 -21.12 -0.64
CA LEU A 110 3.13 -22.55 -0.41
C LEU A 110 1.81 -22.85 0.29
N PHE A 111 1.52 -22.14 1.38
CA PHE A 111 0.29 -22.29 2.14
C PHE A 111 -0.94 -22.01 1.27
N ALA A 112 -0.93 -20.94 0.48
CA ALA A 112 -2.04 -20.57 -0.42
C ALA A 112 -2.34 -21.65 -1.47
N TYR A 113 -1.30 -22.27 -2.05
CA TYR A 113 -1.47 -23.40 -2.96
C TYR A 113 -2.05 -24.62 -2.24
N GLY A 114 -1.47 -25.03 -1.11
CA GLY A 114 -1.93 -26.19 -0.33
C GLY A 114 -3.36 -26.02 0.18
N PHE A 115 -3.66 -24.88 0.79
CA PHE A 115 -4.97 -24.52 1.31
C PHE A 115 -6.01 -24.46 0.19
N GLY A 116 -5.70 -23.82 -0.94
CA GLY A 116 -6.59 -23.74 -2.09
C GLY A 116 -6.93 -25.09 -2.72
N MET A 117 -5.95 -26.01 -2.78
CA MET A 117 -6.16 -27.39 -3.23
C MET A 117 -7.13 -28.13 -2.31
N LEU A 118 -6.86 -28.14 -1.00
CA LEU A 118 -7.67 -28.81 0.00
C LEU A 118 -9.10 -28.26 0.04
N LEU A 119 -9.24 -26.93 -0.01
CA LEU A 119 -10.53 -26.27 -0.06
C LEU A 119 -11.33 -26.68 -1.32
N SER A 120 -10.70 -26.69 -2.49
CA SER A 120 -11.37 -27.08 -3.74
C SER A 120 -11.83 -28.53 -3.72
N TRP A 121 -10.97 -29.44 -3.27
CA TRP A 121 -11.25 -30.88 -3.24
C TRP A 121 -12.30 -31.25 -2.20
N THR A 122 -12.26 -30.63 -1.01
CA THR A 122 -13.29 -30.80 0.02
C THR A 122 -14.67 -30.44 -0.50
N ARG A 123 -14.73 -29.54 -1.49
CA ARG A 123 -15.98 -29.10 -2.14
C ARG A 123 -16.35 -29.89 -3.40
N GLY A 124 -15.66 -30.99 -3.70
CA GLY A 124 -15.93 -31.79 -4.88
C GLY A 124 -15.43 -31.19 -6.20
N LYS A 125 -14.65 -30.10 -6.17
CA LYS A 125 -14.22 -29.33 -7.34
C LYS A 125 -12.77 -29.63 -7.70
N ALA A 126 -12.44 -29.53 -8.99
CA ALA A 126 -11.04 -29.55 -9.42
C ALA A 126 -10.33 -28.25 -9.01
N TYR A 127 -9.11 -28.37 -8.49
CA TYR A 127 -8.28 -27.21 -8.19
C TYR A 127 -7.75 -26.58 -9.49
N LYS A 128 -7.86 -25.26 -9.62
CA LYS A 128 -7.40 -24.52 -10.80
C LYS A 128 -5.95 -24.08 -10.59
N MET A 129 -5.00 -24.90 -11.02
CA MET A 129 -3.57 -24.61 -10.91
C MET A 129 -3.16 -23.52 -11.90
N GLY A 130 -2.45 -22.50 -11.40
CA GLY A 130 -1.94 -21.40 -12.20
C GLY A 130 -1.38 -20.30 -11.29
N PHE A 131 -1.12 -19.12 -11.85
CA PHE A 131 -0.53 -17.98 -11.13
C PHE A 131 -1.49 -17.28 -10.17
N GLY A 132 -2.75 -17.70 -10.03
CA GLY A 132 -3.79 -16.98 -9.28
C GLY A 132 -3.44 -16.66 -7.82
N PRO A 133 -2.83 -17.58 -7.04
CA PRO A 133 -2.38 -17.28 -5.67
C PRO A 133 -1.31 -16.20 -5.58
N ILE A 134 -0.39 -16.12 -6.55
CA ILE A 134 0.79 -15.25 -6.48
C ILE A 134 0.42 -13.77 -6.31
N PRO A 135 -0.39 -13.14 -7.18
CA PRO A 135 -0.71 -11.74 -7.03
C PRO A 135 -1.61 -11.45 -5.82
N ILE A 136 -2.33 -12.46 -5.28
CA ILE A 136 -3.08 -12.31 -4.03
C ILE A 136 -2.11 -12.15 -2.87
N ILE A 137 -1.11 -13.05 -2.76
CA ILE A 137 -0.12 -13.00 -1.67
C ILE A 137 0.77 -11.77 -1.80
N LEU A 138 1.28 -11.47 -2.99
CA LEU A 138 2.07 -10.26 -3.23
C LEU A 138 1.25 -9.00 -2.93
N SER A 139 -0.04 -8.95 -3.29
CA SER A 139 -0.89 -7.80 -2.95
C SER A 139 -1.08 -7.65 -1.43
N ILE A 140 -1.41 -8.73 -0.71
CA ILE A 140 -1.55 -8.68 0.76
C ILE A 140 -0.28 -8.10 1.40
N ASN A 141 0.88 -8.61 0.99
CA ASN A 141 2.17 -8.20 1.52
C ASN A 141 2.69 -6.88 0.89
N LEU A 142 1.96 -6.18 0.05
CA LEU A 142 2.30 -4.81 -0.36
C LEU A 142 1.64 -3.76 0.54
N PHE A 143 0.74 -4.18 1.42
CA PHE A 143 -0.09 -3.28 2.22
C PHE A 143 -0.10 -3.59 3.72
N LEU A 144 0.09 -4.86 4.12
CA LEU A 144 0.03 -5.23 5.53
C LEU A 144 0.84 -6.49 5.82
N TRP A 145 1.74 -6.39 6.80
CA TRP A 145 2.43 -7.53 7.43
C TRP A 145 2.14 -7.53 8.91
N PHE A 146 1.88 -8.71 9.47
CA PHE A 146 1.98 -8.89 10.92
C PHE A 146 3.45 -8.95 11.35
N GLN A 147 3.75 -8.41 12.53
CA GLN A 147 5.04 -8.62 13.18
C GLN A 147 5.28 -10.11 13.47
N ASP A 148 6.53 -10.49 13.69
CA ASP A 148 6.97 -11.88 13.82
C ASP A 148 6.19 -12.66 14.89
N ASP A 149 5.88 -12.02 16.03
CA ASP A 149 5.15 -12.63 17.14
C ASP A 149 3.66 -12.87 16.84
N TRP A 150 3.14 -12.23 15.81
CA TRP A 150 1.73 -12.31 15.40
C TRP A 150 1.56 -12.92 14.01
N PHE A 151 2.63 -13.50 13.46
CA PHE A 151 2.69 -13.92 12.07
C PHE A 151 1.70 -15.05 11.71
N TYR A 152 1.19 -15.81 12.69
CA TYR A 152 0.10 -16.76 12.47
C TYR A 152 -1.17 -16.08 11.90
N LEU A 153 -1.41 -14.80 12.24
CA LEU A 153 -2.49 -14.00 11.67
C LEU A 153 -2.28 -13.73 10.18
N GLN A 154 -1.04 -13.73 9.69
CA GLN A 154 -0.74 -13.62 8.26
C GLN A 154 -1.29 -14.84 7.49
N PHE A 155 -1.04 -16.06 7.97
CA PHE A 155 -1.61 -17.28 7.38
C PHE A 155 -3.14 -17.30 7.47
N LEU A 156 -3.70 -16.82 8.59
CA LEU A 156 -5.15 -16.69 8.75
C LEU A 156 -5.74 -15.69 7.74
N MET A 157 -5.10 -14.53 7.55
CA MET A 157 -5.50 -13.52 6.59
C MET A 157 -5.49 -14.08 5.16
N VAL A 158 -4.46 -14.84 4.80
CA VAL A 158 -4.40 -15.58 3.53
C VAL A 158 -5.57 -16.56 3.42
N ALA A 159 -5.81 -17.40 4.43
CA ALA A 159 -6.92 -18.36 4.43
C ALA A 159 -8.27 -17.66 4.21
N VAL A 160 -8.52 -16.56 4.93
CA VAL A 160 -9.73 -15.74 4.82
C VAL A 160 -9.91 -15.17 3.40
N GLY A 161 -8.84 -14.68 2.76
CA GLY A 161 -8.91 -14.21 1.37
C GLY A 161 -9.35 -15.30 0.39
N PHE A 162 -8.85 -16.53 0.56
CA PHE A 162 -9.25 -17.68 -0.27
C PHE A 162 -10.68 -18.16 0.04
N LEU A 163 -11.08 -18.16 1.31
CA LEU A 163 -12.45 -18.47 1.72
C LEU A 163 -13.43 -17.44 1.14
N GLY A 164 -13.13 -16.15 1.25
CA GLY A 164 -13.94 -15.07 0.67
C GLY A 164 -14.15 -15.25 -0.84
N LYS A 165 -13.08 -15.55 -1.57
CA LYS A 165 -13.14 -15.84 -3.02
C LYS A 165 -14.05 -17.03 -3.36
N ASP A 166 -14.08 -18.05 -2.51
CA ASP A 166 -14.79 -19.30 -2.79
C ASP A 166 -16.24 -19.33 -2.30
N PHE A 167 -16.53 -18.65 -1.20
CA PHE A 167 -17.85 -18.62 -0.58
C PHE A 167 -18.65 -17.36 -0.91
N ILE A 168 -17.99 -16.20 -1.05
CA ILE A 168 -18.68 -14.93 -1.26
C ILE A 168 -18.73 -14.61 -2.76
N ARG A 169 -19.80 -15.10 -3.38
CA ARG A 169 -20.00 -15.08 -4.83
C ARG A 169 -21.39 -14.60 -5.20
N TRP A 170 -21.51 -14.17 -6.44
CA TRP A 170 -22.74 -13.64 -6.98
C TRP A 170 -22.89 -14.06 -8.46
N THR A 171 -24.13 -14.10 -8.96
CA THR A 171 -24.39 -14.40 -10.39
C THR A 171 -24.27 -13.14 -11.25
N ARG A 172 -23.16 -12.94 -11.95
CA ARG A 172 -22.93 -11.81 -12.86
C ARG A 172 -23.02 -12.32 -14.30
N ASP A 173 -23.98 -11.81 -15.07
CA ASP A 173 -24.25 -12.21 -16.47
C ASP A 173 -24.37 -13.74 -16.66
N GLY A 174 -25.12 -14.40 -15.77
CA GLY A 174 -25.33 -15.85 -15.79
C GLY A 174 -24.13 -16.69 -15.30
N GLN A 175 -23.01 -16.08 -14.93
CA GLN A 175 -21.81 -16.77 -14.43
C GLN A 175 -21.58 -16.49 -12.94
N GLN A 176 -21.10 -17.50 -12.21
CA GLN A 176 -20.70 -17.34 -10.81
C GLN A 176 -19.34 -16.64 -10.73
N ALA A 177 -19.32 -15.43 -10.18
CA ALA A 177 -18.12 -14.62 -9.95
C ALA A 177 -17.99 -14.30 -8.47
N HIS A 178 -16.77 -14.10 -7.98
CA HIS A 178 -16.55 -13.56 -6.64
C HIS A 178 -16.89 -12.06 -6.63
N ILE A 179 -17.35 -11.56 -5.48
CA ILE A 179 -17.71 -10.15 -5.32
C ILE A 179 -16.44 -9.33 -5.13
N PHE A 180 -15.59 -9.74 -4.18
CA PHE A 180 -14.46 -8.97 -3.72
C PHE A 180 -13.14 -9.40 -4.34
N ASN A 181 -12.24 -8.45 -4.54
CA ASN A 181 -10.83 -8.79 -4.77
C ASN A 181 -10.34 -9.59 -3.53
N PRO A 182 -9.82 -10.82 -3.69
CA PRO A 182 -9.47 -11.67 -2.55
C PRO A 182 -8.48 -11.04 -1.57
N SER A 183 -7.48 -10.30 -2.10
CA SER A 183 -6.50 -9.60 -1.28
C SER A 183 -7.13 -8.41 -0.55
N ALA A 184 -7.91 -7.59 -1.26
CA ALA A 184 -8.57 -6.42 -0.68
C ALA A 184 -9.61 -6.80 0.38
N PHE A 185 -10.34 -7.91 0.19
CA PHE A 185 -11.28 -8.41 1.18
C PHE A 185 -10.59 -8.79 2.48
N ALA A 186 -9.50 -9.55 2.40
CA ALA A 186 -8.73 -9.97 3.56
C ALA A 186 -8.11 -8.75 4.27
N LEU A 187 -7.46 -7.87 3.51
CA LEU A 187 -6.86 -6.63 4.02
C LEU A 187 -7.91 -5.75 4.71
N GLY A 188 -9.06 -5.49 4.06
CA GLY A 188 -10.12 -4.65 4.63
C GLY A 188 -10.73 -5.24 5.89
N LEU A 189 -10.98 -6.56 5.94
CA LEU A 189 -11.51 -7.22 7.13
C LEU A 189 -10.52 -7.14 8.30
N PHE A 190 -9.25 -7.47 8.07
CA PHE A 190 -8.23 -7.41 9.11
C PHE A 190 -7.97 -5.97 9.56
N SER A 191 -8.02 -5.00 8.64
CA SER A 191 -7.95 -3.58 8.98
C SER A 191 -9.05 -3.16 9.95
N LEU A 192 -10.30 -3.56 9.69
CA LEU A 192 -11.42 -3.28 10.59
C LEU A 192 -11.21 -3.90 11.98
N VAL A 193 -10.73 -5.14 12.05
CA VAL A 193 -10.46 -5.82 13.33
C VAL A 193 -9.33 -5.13 14.10
N LEU A 194 -8.26 -4.72 13.41
CA LEU A 194 -7.12 -4.03 14.03
C LEU A 194 -7.53 -2.67 14.57
N ILE A 195 -8.28 -1.88 13.79
CA ILE A 195 -8.83 -0.59 14.22
C ILE A 195 -9.76 -0.78 15.43
N ALA A 196 -10.72 -1.70 15.33
CA ALA A 196 -11.71 -1.91 16.39
C ALA A 196 -11.10 -2.42 17.70
N SER A 197 -9.96 -3.13 17.63
CA SER A 197 -9.27 -3.66 18.80
C SER A 197 -8.12 -2.77 19.30
N GLY A 198 -7.79 -1.67 18.61
CA GLY A 198 -6.69 -0.79 18.97
C GLY A 198 -5.30 -1.43 18.83
N ASN A 199 -5.15 -2.43 17.95
CA ASN A 199 -3.95 -3.27 17.85
C ASN A 199 -3.20 -3.09 16.52
N THR A 200 -3.21 -1.89 15.94
CA THR A 200 -2.47 -1.62 14.69
C THR A 200 -0.97 -1.86 14.84
N ASP A 201 -0.44 -1.63 16.04
CA ASP A 201 0.99 -1.81 16.37
C ASP A 201 1.46 -3.27 16.26
N LEU A 202 0.54 -4.24 16.11
CA LEU A 202 0.89 -5.63 15.78
C LEU A 202 1.35 -5.82 14.32
N THR A 203 1.35 -4.75 13.53
CA THR A 203 1.63 -4.79 12.09
C THR A 203 2.71 -3.78 11.70
N TRP A 204 3.32 -4.01 10.55
CA TRP A 204 4.21 -3.06 9.88
C TRP A 204 3.46 -2.15 8.90
N GLY A 205 2.13 -2.01 9.04
CA GLY A 205 1.31 -1.36 8.02
C GLY A 205 1.66 0.11 7.79
N GLN A 206 2.01 0.83 8.86
CA GLN A 206 2.42 2.23 8.80
C GLN A 206 3.78 2.38 8.12
N GLU A 207 4.74 1.55 8.48
CA GLU A 207 6.10 1.53 7.92
C GLU A 207 6.08 1.14 6.46
N ILE A 208 5.25 0.17 6.06
CA ILE A 208 5.07 -0.18 4.65
C ILE A 208 4.56 1.03 3.87
N ALA A 209 3.59 1.76 4.43
CA ALA A 209 3.00 2.91 3.75
C ALA A 209 3.99 4.08 3.61
N SER A 210 4.81 4.33 4.63
CA SER A 210 5.78 5.43 4.64
C SER A 210 7.08 5.10 3.90
N THR A 211 7.59 3.87 3.97
CA THR A 211 8.89 3.51 3.39
C THR A 211 8.88 3.35 1.87
N LEU A 212 7.70 3.27 1.24
CA LEU A 212 7.60 3.27 -0.23
C LEU A 212 8.23 4.53 -0.84
N THR A 213 8.16 5.66 -0.15
CA THR A 213 8.73 6.93 -0.62
C THR A 213 10.24 6.96 -0.49
N LEU A 214 10.89 6.02 0.23
CA LEU A 214 12.36 5.92 0.28
C LEU A 214 12.98 5.53 -1.07
N ALA A 215 12.20 4.91 -1.95
CA ALA A 215 12.66 4.59 -3.29
C ALA A 215 12.62 5.86 -4.17
N PRO A 216 13.75 6.29 -4.75
CA PRO A 216 13.80 7.46 -5.62
C PRO A 216 12.79 7.36 -6.76
N ARG A 217 12.11 8.46 -7.08
CA ARG A 217 11.17 8.50 -8.22
C ARG A 217 10.09 7.41 -8.17
N ILE A 218 9.60 7.08 -6.98
CA ILE A 218 8.62 6.01 -6.79
C ILE A 218 7.33 6.26 -7.57
N TYR A 219 6.88 7.51 -7.70
CA TYR A 219 5.65 7.82 -8.44
C TYR A 219 5.81 7.52 -9.92
N LEU A 220 6.90 7.97 -10.55
CA LEU A 220 7.23 7.62 -11.93
C LEU A 220 7.34 6.11 -12.12
N PHE A 221 8.03 5.41 -11.20
CA PHE A 221 8.17 3.97 -11.27
C PHE A 221 6.81 3.24 -11.21
N LEU A 222 5.98 3.56 -10.22
CA LEU A 222 4.64 2.99 -10.06
C LEU A 222 3.73 3.34 -11.24
N PHE A 223 3.87 4.54 -11.79
CA PHE A 223 3.14 4.98 -12.97
C PHE A 223 3.51 4.11 -14.19
N LEU A 224 4.81 3.89 -14.45
CA LEU A 224 5.28 3.05 -15.56
C LEU A 224 4.83 1.59 -15.42
N VAL A 225 4.96 1.02 -14.22
CA VAL A 225 4.43 -0.33 -13.91
C VAL A 225 2.92 -0.38 -14.13
N GLY A 226 2.23 0.66 -13.69
CA GLY A 226 0.80 0.87 -13.90
C GLY A 226 0.38 0.90 -15.36
N LEU A 227 1.14 1.57 -16.23
CA LEU A 227 0.87 1.62 -17.67
C LEU A 227 0.87 0.23 -18.31
N VAL A 228 1.72 -0.69 -17.85
CA VAL A 228 1.71 -2.09 -18.31
C VAL A 228 0.37 -2.75 -17.98
N VAL A 229 -0.08 -2.63 -16.74
CA VAL A 229 -1.37 -3.17 -16.27
C VAL A 229 -2.54 -2.53 -17.03
N MET A 230 -2.51 -1.21 -17.23
CA MET A 230 -3.51 -0.46 -18.00
C MET A 230 -3.59 -0.88 -19.46
N TYR A 231 -2.45 -1.16 -20.09
CA TYR A 231 -2.38 -1.64 -21.47
C TYR A 231 -3.10 -2.98 -21.64
N PHE A 232 -2.87 -3.93 -20.73
CA PHE A 232 -3.41 -5.29 -20.84
C PHE A 232 -4.86 -5.44 -20.35
N PHE A 233 -5.30 -4.63 -19.38
CA PHE A 233 -6.61 -4.82 -18.71
C PHE A 233 -7.60 -3.66 -18.88
N GLU A 234 -7.22 -2.60 -19.61
CA GLU A 234 -8.07 -1.44 -19.90
C GLU A 234 -8.65 -0.76 -18.64
N ILE A 235 -7.86 -0.70 -17.56
CA ILE A 235 -8.26 -0.10 -16.27
C ILE A 235 -7.93 1.39 -16.15
N THR A 236 -7.43 2.00 -17.23
CA THR A 236 -7.00 3.42 -17.29
C THR A 236 -8.07 4.39 -16.78
N LEU A 237 -9.35 4.18 -17.12
CA LEU A 237 -10.42 5.06 -16.63
C LEU A 237 -10.62 4.96 -15.13
N VAL A 238 -10.42 3.78 -14.53
CA VAL A 238 -10.54 3.61 -13.08
C VAL A 238 -9.42 4.37 -12.39
N ALA A 239 -8.17 4.06 -12.73
CA ALA A 239 -7.00 4.67 -12.09
C ALA A 239 -6.92 6.18 -12.37
N GLY A 240 -7.10 6.61 -13.62
CA GLY A 240 -6.98 8.00 -14.01
C GLY A 240 -8.05 8.91 -13.42
N THR A 241 -9.30 8.46 -13.35
CA THR A 241 -10.37 9.27 -12.72
C THR A 241 -10.24 9.32 -11.21
N ALA A 242 -9.83 8.21 -10.58
CA ALA A 242 -9.54 8.18 -9.16
C ALA A 242 -8.41 9.14 -8.77
N ALA A 243 -7.33 9.15 -9.54
CA ALA A 243 -6.23 10.10 -9.35
C ALA A 243 -6.66 11.55 -9.60
N ALA A 244 -7.44 11.82 -10.65
CA ALA A 244 -7.96 13.17 -10.92
C ALA A 244 -8.85 13.69 -9.78
N VAL A 245 -9.70 12.85 -9.20
CA VAL A 245 -10.53 13.21 -8.05
C VAL A 245 -9.67 13.46 -6.81
N LEU A 246 -8.72 12.57 -6.49
CA LEU A 246 -7.83 12.77 -5.33
C LEU A 246 -7.02 14.05 -5.45
N PHE A 247 -6.38 14.24 -6.61
CA PHE A 247 -5.59 15.43 -6.90
C PHE A 247 -6.44 16.71 -6.81
N GLY A 248 -7.62 16.70 -7.42
CA GLY A 248 -8.54 17.84 -7.38
C GLY A 248 -9.05 18.17 -5.98
N LEU A 249 -9.40 17.16 -5.18
CA LEU A 249 -9.86 17.36 -3.80
C LEU A 249 -8.73 17.81 -2.86
N SER A 250 -7.52 17.27 -3.03
CA SER A 250 -6.32 17.71 -2.30
C SER A 250 -6.03 19.19 -2.60
N ALA A 251 -5.97 19.54 -3.88
CA ALA A 251 -5.72 20.92 -4.31
C ALA A 251 -6.80 21.90 -3.82
N LEU A 252 -8.09 21.51 -3.90
CA LEU A 252 -9.19 22.32 -3.37
C LEU A 252 -9.05 22.55 -1.86
N THR A 253 -8.65 21.51 -1.11
CA THR A 253 -8.48 21.63 0.33
C THR A 253 -7.30 22.53 0.69
N PHE A 254 -6.19 22.43 -0.03
CA PHE A 254 -5.05 23.34 0.12
C PHE A 254 -5.47 24.79 -0.14
N GLN A 255 -6.25 25.05 -1.19
CA GLN A 255 -6.76 26.40 -1.49
C GLN A 255 -7.68 26.96 -0.40
N ILE A 256 -8.45 26.11 0.27
CA ILE A 256 -9.39 26.54 1.32
C ILE A 256 -8.69 26.73 2.68
N THR A 257 -7.75 25.85 3.01
CA THR A 257 -7.18 25.75 4.37
C THR A 257 -5.77 26.31 4.50
N GLY A 258 -5.07 26.53 3.38
CA GLY A 258 -3.67 26.95 3.36
C GLY A 258 -2.67 25.83 3.69
N VAL A 259 -3.14 24.63 4.06
CA VAL A 259 -2.30 23.48 4.41
C VAL A 259 -2.56 22.27 3.52
N PRO A 260 -1.53 21.48 3.17
CA PRO A 260 -1.72 20.28 2.37
C PRO A 260 -2.62 19.26 3.06
N TYR A 261 -3.48 18.59 2.28
CA TYR A 261 -4.40 17.60 2.82
C TYR A 261 -3.68 16.32 3.27
N PHE A 262 -2.82 15.79 2.38
CA PHE A 262 -1.80 14.81 2.76
C PHE A 262 -0.47 15.53 2.97
N ILE A 263 0.39 14.99 3.83
CA ILE A 263 1.58 15.69 4.32
C ILE A 263 2.59 15.94 3.19
N ASP A 264 3.01 14.89 2.51
CA ASP A 264 4.19 14.86 1.64
C ASP A 264 3.85 14.80 0.14
N SER A 265 2.56 14.77 -0.22
CA SER A 265 2.12 14.59 -1.60
C SER A 265 0.65 14.95 -1.80
N ASP A 266 0.19 15.08 -3.05
CA ASP A 266 -1.26 15.19 -3.34
C ASP A 266 -1.96 13.82 -3.37
N ILE A 267 -1.18 12.74 -3.54
CA ILE A 267 -1.64 11.37 -3.48
C ILE A 267 -0.55 10.57 -2.77
N PRO A 268 -0.79 10.00 -1.58
CA PRO A 268 0.20 9.19 -0.89
C PRO A 268 0.68 8.02 -1.74
N ALA A 269 1.99 7.71 -1.72
CA ALA A 269 2.59 6.68 -2.58
C ALA A 269 1.88 5.31 -2.44
N ALA A 270 1.45 4.94 -1.24
CA ALA A 270 0.71 3.71 -0.99
C ALA A 270 -0.71 3.73 -1.59
N VAL A 271 -1.38 4.89 -1.64
CA VAL A 271 -2.67 5.05 -2.35
C VAL A 271 -2.42 4.95 -3.87
N PHE A 272 -1.35 5.58 -4.36
CA PHE A 272 -0.95 5.53 -5.76
C PHE A 272 -0.61 4.11 -6.22
N LEU A 273 0.06 3.32 -5.38
CA LEU A 273 0.26 1.88 -5.57
C LEU A 273 -1.08 1.13 -5.68
N GLY A 274 -2.03 1.42 -4.79
CA GLY A 274 -3.38 0.83 -4.79
C GLY A 274 -4.15 1.11 -6.09
N LEU A 275 -4.08 2.34 -6.59
CA LEU A 275 -4.67 2.76 -7.88
C LEU A 275 -4.16 1.91 -9.05
N HIS A 276 -2.88 1.55 -9.04
CA HIS A 276 -2.21 0.88 -10.15
C HIS A 276 -2.18 -0.65 -10.05
N LEU A 277 -2.26 -1.23 -8.84
CA LEU A 277 -2.07 -2.67 -8.63
C LEU A 277 -3.10 -3.37 -7.75
N LEU A 278 -3.96 -2.64 -7.00
CA LEU A 278 -4.96 -3.25 -6.11
C LEU A 278 -6.38 -3.24 -6.73
N ILE A 279 -6.80 -2.12 -7.33
CA ILE A 279 -8.14 -1.96 -7.91
C ILE A 279 -8.24 -2.38 -9.38
N THR A 280 -7.24 -3.13 -9.86
CA THR A 280 -7.05 -3.40 -11.29
C THR A 280 -7.60 -4.74 -11.76
N ASP A 281 -8.18 -5.55 -10.86
CA ASP A 281 -8.78 -6.83 -11.22
C ASP A 281 -10.10 -6.61 -12.01
N PRO A 282 -10.16 -6.97 -13.31
CA PRO A 282 -11.35 -6.77 -14.14
C PRO A 282 -12.56 -7.58 -13.67
N SER A 283 -12.34 -8.62 -12.86
CA SER A 283 -13.44 -9.45 -12.35
C SER A 283 -14.24 -8.76 -11.25
N THR A 284 -13.64 -7.77 -10.56
CA THR A 284 -14.21 -7.05 -9.43
C THR A 284 -14.41 -5.56 -9.69
N SER A 285 -14.36 -5.15 -10.97
CA SER A 285 -14.63 -3.78 -11.42
C SER A 285 -15.79 -3.74 -12.43
N PRO A 286 -16.38 -2.55 -12.70
CA PRO A 286 -17.33 -2.37 -13.79
C PRO A 286 -16.68 -2.60 -15.16
N ARG A 287 -17.50 -3.00 -16.14
CA ARG A 287 -17.03 -3.29 -17.51
C ARG A 287 -17.19 -2.11 -18.46
N THR A 288 -18.23 -1.29 -18.25
CA THR A 288 -18.53 -0.16 -19.13
C THR A 288 -17.56 1.00 -18.88
N PRO A 289 -17.23 1.82 -19.90
CA PRO A 289 -16.39 3.00 -19.71
C PRO A 289 -16.94 3.96 -18.65
N VAL A 290 -18.25 4.28 -18.71
CA VAL A 290 -18.92 5.14 -17.73
C VAL A 290 -18.87 4.53 -16.32
N GLY A 291 -19.10 3.21 -16.20
CA GLY A 291 -19.00 2.51 -14.93
C GLY A 291 -17.58 2.56 -14.35
N LYS A 292 -16.55 2.41 -15.19
CA LYS A 292 -15.14 2.54 -14.79
C LYS A 292 -14.83 3.95 -14.28
N THR A 293 -15.34 4.99 -14.93
CA THR A 293 -15.20 6.39 -14.48
C THR A 293 -15.88 6.63 -13.14
N ILE A 294 -17.14 6.18 -12.97
CA ILE A 294 -17.86 6.31 -11.70
C ILE A 294 -17.12 5.58 -10.58
N PHE A 295 -16.66 4.35 -10.86
CA PHE A 295 -15.94 3.54 -9.89
C PHE A 295 -14.61 4.16 -9.48
N GLY A 296 -13.85 4.71 -10.42
CA GLY A 296 -12.63 5.45 -10.11
C GLY A 296 -12.92 6.72 -9.31
N ALA A 297 -13.91 7.52 -9.69
CA ALA A 297 -14.31 8.70 -8.92
C ALA A 297 -14.74 8.36 -7.48
N LEU A 298 -15.48 7.27 -7.29
CA LEU A 298 -15.87 6.77 -5.97
C LEU A 298 -14.66 6.26 -5.17
N TYR A 299 -13.66 5.66 -5.81
CA TYR A 299 -12.42 5.31 -5.14
C TYR A 299 -11.67 6.56 -4.66
N GLY A 300 -11.47 7.54 -5.54
CA GLY A 300 -10.76 8.76 -5.18
C GLY A 300 -11.45 9.53 -4.05
N GLY A 301 -12.76 9.74 -4.18
CA GLY A 301 -13.56 10.39 -3.13
C GLY A 301 -13.67 9.54 -1.86
N GLY A 302 -13.73 8.22 -1.99
CA GLY A 302 -13.83 7.29 -0.86
C GLY A 302 -12.56 7.24 -0.02
N VAL A 303 -11.38 7.18 -0.65
CA VAL A 303 -10.08 7.26 0.04
C VAL A 303 -9.94 8.60 0.74
N PHE A 304 -10.27 9.71 0.04
CA PHE A 304 -10.26 11.05 0.63
C PHE A 304 -11.20 11.12 1.86
N ALA A 305 -12.44 10.67 1.75
CA ALA A 305 -13.38 10.70 2.88
C ALA A 305 -12.92 9.81 4.05
N LEU A 306 -12.39 8.62 3.76
CA LEU A 306 -11.91 7.69 4.79
C LEU A 306 -10.67 8.20 5.50
N TYR A 307 -9.74 8.88 4.81
CA TYR A 307 -8.59 9.51 5.45
C TYR A 307 -9.03 10.51 6.52
N THR A 308 -9.98 11.39 6.20
CA THR A 308 -10.56 12.32 7.19
C THR A 308 -11.24 11.57 8.32
N LEU A 309 -12.08 10.57 8.01
CA LEU A 309 -12.84 9.84 9.03
C LEU A 309 -11.92 9.11 10.00
N LEU A 310 -10.89 8.42 9.50
CA LEU A 310 -9.92 7.71 10.31
C LEU A 310 -9.14 8.70 11.20
N GLY A 311 -8.70 9.82 10.64
CA GLY A 311 -8.02 10.87 11.41
C GLY A 311 -8.89 11.43 12.55
N LEU A 312 -10.17 11.67 12.30
CA LEU A 312 -11.12 12.10 13.34
C LEU A 312 -11.36 11.06 14.43
N MET A 313 -11.17 9.78 14.12
CA MET A 313 -11.27 8.67 15.07
C MET A 313 -9.94 8.37 15.79
N GLY A 314 -8.86 9.09 15.48
CA GLY A 314 -7.51 8.78 15.96
C GLY A 314 -6.94 7.47 15.42
N ALA A 315 -7.56 6.90 14.37
CA ALA A 315 -7.14 5.66 13.75
C ALA A 315 -6.05 5.94 12.69
N PRO A 316 -5.07 5.03 12.49
CA PRO A 316 -4.05 5.20 11.47
C PRO A 316 -4.65 5.38 10.07
N THR A 317 -4.31 6.48 9.40
CA THR A 317 -4.98 6.87 8.15
C THR A 317 -4.60 6.01 6.96
N PHE A 318 -3.52 5.23 7.04
CA PHE A 318 -3.11 4.32 5.96
C PHE A 318 -4.13 3.20 5.67
N TYR A 319 -5.12 2.97 6.54
CA TYR A 319 -6.19 2.01 6.26
C TYR A 319 -7.20 2.49 5.21
N ASP A 320 -7.23 3.77 4.87
CA ASP A 320 -8.14 4.42 3.92
C ASP A 320 -8.39 3.59 2.64
N LYS A 321 -7.31 3.24 1.94
CA LYS A 321 -7.29 2.44 0.72
C LYS A 321 -7.71 0.99 0.94
N LEU A 322 -7.40 0.41 2.09
CA LEU A 322 -7.72 -0.99 2.40
C LEU A 322 -9.20 -1.18 2.70
N LEU A 323 -9.82 -0.19 3.35
CA LEU A 323 -11.25 -0.17 3.66
C LEU A 323 -12.10 0.24 2.45
N CYS A 324 -11.60 1.11 1.58
CA CYS A 324 -12.34 1.61 0.42
C CYS A 324 -12.65 0.50 -0.59
N VAL A 325 -11.68 -0.37 -0.91
CA VAL A 325 -11.81 -1.33 -2.02
C VAL A 325 -12.96 -2.33 -1.84
N PRO A 326 -13.14 -2.99 -0.67
CA PRO A 326 -14.28 -3.88 -0.47
C PRO A 326 -15.63 -3.16 -0.60
N LEU A 327 -15.75 -1.94 -0.09
CA LEU A 327 -16.98 -1.14 -0.21
C LEU A 327 -17.31 -0.85 -1.67
N LEU A 328 -16.29 -0.55 -2.48
CA LEU A 328 -16.47 -0.37 -3.92
C LEU A 328 -16.82 -1.66 -4.65
N ASN A 329 -16.22 -2.80 -4.28
CA ASN A 329 -16.57 -4.08 -4.90
C ASN A 329 -18.06 -4.41 -4.73
N LEU A 330 -18.67 -4.03 -3.60
CA LEU A 330 -20.11 -4.15 -3.36
C LEU A 330 -20.94 -3.21 -4.27
N SER A 331 -20.42 -2.03 -4.62
CA SER A 331 -21.13 -1.05 -5.45
C SER A 331 -21.14 -1.38 -6.94
N VAL A 332 -20.27 -2.30 -7.42
CA VAL A 332 -20.12 -2.63 -8.86
C VAL A 332 -21.45 -2.97 -9.54
N ARG A 333 -22.33 -3.75 -8.90
CA ARG A 333 -23.63 -4.09 -9.48
C ARG A 333 -24.57 -2.90 -9.58
N ALA A 334 -24.60 -2.05 -8.56
CA ALA A 334 -25.42 -0.86 -8.55
C ALA A 334 -24.94 0.12 -9.63
N ILE A 335 -23.63 0.27 -9.81
CA ILE A 335 -23.03 1.05 -10.90
C ILE A 335 -23.41 0.46 -12.26
N ASP A 336 -23.21 -0.85 -12.46
CA ASP A 336 -23.55 -1.52 -13.73
C ASP A 336 -25.07 -1.41 -14.03
N GLN A 337 -25.95 -1.42 -13.01
CA GLN A 337 -27.40 -1.21 -13.17
C GLN A 337 -27.73 0.25 -13.49
N LEU A 338 -27.15 1.22 -12.79
CA LEU A 338 -27.36 2.65 -13.02
C LEU A 338 -26.99 3.05 -14.45
N VAL A 339 -25.86 2.53 -14.94
CA VAL A 339 -25.38 2.79 -16.31
C VAL A 339 -26.26 2.12 -17.36
N ARG A 340 -26.88 0.97 -17.07
CA ARG A 340 -27.82 0.30 -17.99
C ARG A 340 -29.20 0.96 -18.02
N ASN A 341 -29.69 1.43 -16.88
CA ASN A 341 -31.02 2.01 -16.74
C ASN A 341 -31.10 3.43 -17.31
N ARG A 342 -30.01 4.19 -17.25
CA ARG A 342 -29.93 5.48 -17.92
C ARG A 342 -29.38 5.23 -19.32
N ALA A 343 -30.03 5.77 -20.35
CA ALA A 343 -29.54 5.80 -21.74
C ALA A 343 -28.23 6.63 -21.91
N LEU A 344 -27.37 6.71 -20.89
CA LEU A 344 -26.01 7.28 -20.91
C LEU A 344 -25.05 6.49 -21.81
N THR A 345 -25.49 5.33 -22.30
CA THR A 345 -24.68 4.47 -23.18
C THR A 345 -24.70 4.99 -24.62
N GLU A 346 -25.80 5.59 -25.10
CA GLU A 346 -25.93 6.00 -26.51
C GLU A 346 -25.07 7.21 -26.89
N THR A 347 -24.69 8.07 -25.95
CA THR A 347 -23.88 9.27 -26.23
C THR A 347 -22.37 9.05 -26.13
N TRP A 348 -21.91 7.92 -25.57
CA TRP A 348 -20.48 7.63 -25.34
C TRP A 348 -19.97 6.29 -25.86
N THR A 349 -20.85 5.44 -26.43
CA THR A 349 -20.42 4.28 -27.21
C THR A 349 -20.68 4.51 -28.70
N PRO A 350 -19.65 4.65 -29.56
CA PRO A 350 -19.84 4.30 -30.95
C PRO A 350 -20.27 2.84 -30.96
N SER A 351 -21.48 2.57 -31.43
CA SER A 351 -21.96 1.23 -31.65
C SER A 351 -20.92 0.48 -32.49
N THR A 352 -20.42 -0.64 -31.98
CA THR A 352 -19.66 -1.60 -32.79
C THR A 352 -20.64 -2.29 -33.75
N ARG A 353 -21.16 -1.54 -34.73
CA ARG A 353 -21.48 -2.05 -36.06
C ARG A 353 -20.34 -1.61 -36.96
N ILE A 354 -19.27 -2.40 -36.94
CA ILE A 354 -18.16 -2.26 -37.86
C ILE A 354 -18.70 -2.61 -39.25
N ALA A 355 -19.17 -1.61 -39.98
CA ALA A 355 -19.06 -1.61 -41.42
C ALA A 355 -17.61 -1.22 -41.73
N ALA A 356 -16.84 -2.21 -42.18
CA ALA A 356 -15.57 -2.10 -42.91
C ALA A 356 -14.76 -0.80 -42.70
N GLN A 357 -13.86 -0.79 -41.72
CA GLN A 357 -12.68 0.06 -41.77
C GLN A 357 -11.40 -0.80 -41.66
N PRO A 358 -10.36 -0.48 -42.43
CA PRO A 358 -9.13 -1.25 -42.46
C PRO A 358 -8.40 -1.19 -41.11
N VAL A 359 -7.90 -2.36 -40.67
CA VAL A 359 -7.33 -2.68 -39.35
C VAL A 359 -6.15 -1.78 -38.93
N TRP A 360 -5.57 -1.00 -39.83
CA TRP A 360 -4.36 -0.20 -39.59
C TRP A 360 -4.59 1.21 -39.00
N LEU A 361 -5.83 1.71 -38.93
CA LEU A 361 -6.11 3.11 -38.52
C LEU A 361 -7.14 3.27 -37.40
N SER A 362 -7.54 2.20 -36.70
CA SER A 362 -8.41 2.35 -35.53
C SER A 362 -7.57 2.55 -34.25
N PRO A 363 -7.47 3.76 -33.68
CA PRO A 363 -6.83 3.92 -32.38
C PRO A 363 -7.61 3.08 -31.37
N ARG A 364 -6.92 2.15 -30.69
CA ARG A 364 -7.52 1.44 -29.55
C ARG A 364 -7.98 2.51 -28.54
N PRO A 365 -9.27 2.62 -28.20
CA PRO A 365 -9.77 3.70 -27.34
C PRO A 365 -9.05 3.78 -25.98
N ASN A 366 -8.51 2.65 -25.50
CA ASN A 366 -7.69 2.61 -24.29
C ASN A 366 -6.36 3.38 -24.45
N LEU A 367 -5.72 3.37 -25.63
CA LEU A 367 -4.47 4.11 -25.85
C LEU A 367 -4.68 5.62 -25.81
N ILE A 368 -5.81 6.13 -26.30
CA ILE A 368 -6.17 7.55 -26.17
C ILE A 368 -6.32 7.93 -24.69
N ARG A 369 -7.01 7.09 -23.92
CA ARG A 369 -7.19 7.29 -22.47
C ARG A 369 -5.86 7.21 -21.73
N MET A 370 -4.96 6.30 -22.13
CA MET A 370 -3.62 6.22 -21.57
C MET A 370 -2.81 7.46 -21.93
N GLY A 371 -2.92 7.98 -23.16
CA GLY A 371 -2.31 9.25 -23.55
C GLY A 371 -2.80 10.42 -22.69
N ALA A 372 -4.11 10.52 -22.46
CA ALA A 372 -4.67 11.52 -21.55
C ALA A 372 -4.16 11.37 -20.11
N TRP A 373 -4.05 10.13 -19.62
CA TRP A 373 -3.48 9.82 -18.31
C TRP A 373 -2.00 10.19 -18.21
N VAL A 374 -1.21 9.93 -19.25
CA VAL A 374 0.21 10.34 -19.35
C VAL A 374 0.35 11.85 -19.33
N LEU A 375 -0.49 12.57 -20.07
CA LEU A 375 -0.48 14.04 -20.05
C LEU A 375 -0.85 14.59 -18.67
N PHE A 376 -1.84 14.00 -18.01
CA PHE A 376 -2.24 14.41 -16.67
C PHE A 376 -1.14 14.13 -15.63
N PHE A 377 -0.53 12.94 -15.65
CA PHE A 377 0.60 12.61 -14.78
C PHE A 377 1.82 13.50 -15.05
N GLY A 378 2.08 13.82 -16.33
CA GLY A 378 3.11 14.77 -16.73
C GLY A 378 2.87 16.17 -16.13
N MET A 379 1.63 16.65 -16.15
CA MET A 379 1.23 17.91 -15.51
C MET A 379 1.46 17.89 -13.99
N MET A 380 1.03 16.83 -13.30
CA MET A 380 1.30 16.65 -11.87
C MET A 380 2.81 16.65 -11.57
N SER A 381 3.61 16.02 -12.44
CA SER A 381 5.06 15.91 -12.24
C SER A 381 5.78 17.24 -12.44
N VAL A 382 5.42 17.99 -13.49
CA VAL A 382 6.01 19.32 -13.76
C VAL A 382 5.65 20.34 -12.67
N THR A 383 4.52 20.16 -11.99
CA THR A 383 4.08 21.05 -10.89
C THR A 383 4.62 20.63 -9.51
N GLY A 384 5.53 19.65 -9.45
CA GLY A 384 6.13 19.19 -8.18
C GLY A 384 5.18 18.38 -7.30
N ARG A 385 4.09 17.84 -7.85
CA ARG A 385 3.05 17.12 -7.10
C ARG A 385 3.21 15.59 -7.08
N THR A 386 4.34 15.09 -7.59
CA THR A 386 4.70 13.66 -7.61
C THR A 386 6.07 13.43 -6.97
N ASP A 387 7.12 13.23 -7.77
CA ASP A 387 8.50 12.97 -7.31
C ASP A 387 9.32 14.25 -7.07
N GLY A 388 8.69 15.43 -7.18
CA GLY A 388 9.32 16.74 -6.94
C GLY A 388 9.01 17.28 -5.55
N GLN A 389 9.57 18.45 -5.21
CA GLN A 389 9.34 19.11 -3.93
C GLN A 389 7.86 19.48 -3.75
N HIS A 390 7.27 18.96 -2.69
CA HIS A 390 5.93 19.32 -2.24
C HIS A 390 6.01 20.38 -1.15
N THR A 391 4.98 21.24 -1.05
CA THR A 391 4.93 22.30 -0.03
C THR A 391 5.07 21.75 1.39
N GLY A 392 4.48 20.58 1.63
CA GLY A 392 4.53 19.93 2.95
C GLY A 392 5.83 19.19 3.26
N ASP A 393 6.80 19.13 2.34
CA ASP A 393 8.14 18.59 2.63
C ASP A 393 8.96 19.55 3.50
N ALA A 394 8.66 20.85 3.41
CA ALA A 394 9.37 21.88 4.15
C ALA A 394 8.90 21.93 5.61
N LEU A 395 9.75 21.49 6.56
CA LEU A 395 9.47 21.64 8.00
C LEU A 395 9.18 23.11 8.40
N PRO A 396 9.91 24.12 7.91
CA PRO A 396 9.61 25.52 8.22
C PRO A 396 8.22 25.99 7.76
N PHE A 397 7.64 25.36 6.74
CA PHE A 397 6.25 25.62 6.35
C PHE A 397 5.28 25.21 7.46
N TRP A 398 5.49 24.04 8.09
CA TRP A 398 4.64 23.55 9.18
C TRP A 398 4.82 24.34 10.47
N GLU A 399 6.04 24.80 10.78
CA GLU A 399 6.27 25.73 11.89
C GLU A 399 5.46 27.02 11.72
N ARG A 400 5.50 27.62 10.52
CA ARG A 400 4.72 28.82 10.21
C ARG A 400 3.23 28.56 10.24
N ALA A 401 2.76 27.48 9.62
CA ALA A 401 1.35 27.12 9.59
C ALA A 401 0.80 26.85 11.00
N CYS A 402 1.59 26.24 11.89
CA CYS A 402 1.23 26.07 13.29
C CYS A 402 1.19 27.42 14.03
N PHE A 403 2.16 28.29 13.79
CA PHE A 403 2.17 29.64 14.37
C PHE A 403 0.96 30.48 13.94
N GLU A 404 0.52 30.32 12.69
CA GLU A 404 -0.68 30.97 12.12
C GLU A 404 -2.00 30.30 12.54
N ASP A 405 -1.96 29.29 13.43
CA ASP A 405 -3.12 28.53 13.91
C ASP A 405 -3.94 27.89 12.77
N LEU A 406 -3.26 27.44 11.71
CA LEU A 406 -3.91 26.73 10.61
C LEU A 406 -4.33 25.34 11.05
N ARG A 407 -5.50 24.90 10.54
CA ARG A 407 -6.15 23.66 10.95
C ARG A 407 -5.21 22.46 10.85
N ASN A 408 -5.07 21.72 11.95
CA ASN A 408 -4.22 20.53 12.10
C ASN A 408 -2.71 20.78 11.86
N ALA A 409 -2.24 22.01 11.65
CA ALA A 409 -0.85 22.27 11.32
C ALA A 409 0.11 21.90 12.45
N CYS A 410 -0.25 22.23 13.69
CA CYS A 410 0.55 21.89 14.86
C CYS A 410 0.64 20.37 15.10
N ASP A 411 -0.46 19.63 14.93
CA ASP A 411 -0.43 18.17 15.04
C ASP A 411 0.50 17.54 13.97
N ARG A 412 0.49 18.10 12.74
CA ARG A 412 1.38 17.64 11.67
C ARG A 412 2.84 17.99 11.92
N LEU A 413 3.12 19.16 12.48
CA LEU A 413 4.48 19.54 12.88
C LEU A 413 5.05 18.52 13.87
N ILE A 414 4.29 18.17 14.91
CA ILE A 414 4.72 17.18 15.91
C ILE A 414 4.91 15.79 15.27
N GLN A 415 4.02 15.38 14.36
CA GLN A 415 4.17 14.12 13.63
C GLN A 415 5.45 14.08 12.77
N LEU A 416 5.76 15.17 12.07
CA LEU A 416 6.95 15.28 11.23
C LEU A 416 8.23 15.27 12.07
N GLU A 417 8.30 16.10 13.12
CA GLU A 417 9.44 16.11 14.03
C GLU A 417 9.64 14.75 14.70
N ALA A 418 8.57 14.06 15.10
CA ALA A 418 8.62 12.69 15.65
C ALA A 418 9.21 11.70 14.65
N SER A 419 8.79 11.77 13.38
CA SER A 419 9.35 10.96 12.31
C SER A 419 10.85 11.24 12.12
N TYR A 420 11.25 12.51 12.02
CA TYR A 420 12.65 12.89 11.83
C TYR A 420 13.52 12.53 13.03
N CYS A 421 13.02 12.69 14.26
CA CYS A 421 13.71 12.22 15.45
C CYS A 421 13.86 10.68 15.43
N GLY A 422 12.84 9.96 14.98
CA GLY A 422 12.88 8.53 14.69
C GLY A 422 14.03 8.14 13.76
N ASP A 423 14.22 8.93 12.70
CA ASP A 423 15.31 8.81 11.72
C ASP A 423 16.68 9.32 12.23
N ASN A 424 16.77 9.72 13.50
CA ASN A 424 17.95 10.26 14.17
C ASN A 424 18.37 11.68 13.73
N ALA A 425 17.42 12.51 13.31
CA ALA A 425 17.64 13.96 13.26
C ALA A 425 17.63 14.50 14.68
N ALA A 426 18.81 14.83 15.20
CA ALA A 426 18.98 15.25 16.59
C ALA A 426 18.37 16.62 16.87
N TRP A 427 18.34 17.49 15.85
CA TRP A 427 17.62 18.76 15.89
C TRP A 427 16.13 18.52 16.17
N ALA A 428 15.48 17.63 15.41
CA ALA A 428 14.05 17.33 15.59
C ALA A 428 13.75 16.70 16.97
N CYS A 429 14.64 15.82 17.46
CA CYS A 429 14.51 15.31 18.83
C CYS A 429 14.59 16.42 19.89
N ASN A 430 15.45 17.41 19.70
CA ASN A 430 15.51 18.56 20.61
C ASN A 430 14.19 19.34 20.59
N GLU A 431 13.65 19.62 19.40
CA GLU A 431 12.41 20.38 19.24
C GLU A 431 11.20 19.70 19.88
N LEU A 432 11.01 18.39 19.65
CA LEU A 432 9.99 17.61 20.36
C LEU A 432 10.12 17.70 21.87
N GLY A 433 11.35 17.54 22.38
CA GLY A 433 11.64 17.65 23.80
C GLY A 433 11.22 19.00 24.37
N LEU A 434 11.44 20.08 23.60
CA LEU A 434 10.99 21.43 23.95
C LEU A 434 9.46 21.57 23.93
N HIS A 435 8.78 21.02 22.91
CA HIS A 435 7.31 21.08 22.82
C HIS A 435 6.62 20.36 23.98
N TYR A 436 7.05 19.14 24.31
CA TYR A 436 6.53 18.37 25.47
C TYR A 436 6.89 19.01 26.80
N ARG A 437 7.97 19.77 26.89
CA ARG A 437 8.31 20.49 28.12
C ARG A 437 7.45 21.74 28.30
N LYS A 438 7.25 22.50 27.22
CA LYS A 438 6.57 23.80 27.26
C LYS A 438 5.05 23.65 27.36
N GLY A 439 4.49 22.62 26.74
CA GLY A 439 3.06 22.37 26.77
C GLY A 439 2.21 23.29 25.88
N THR A 440 2.82 23.98 24.91
CA THR A 440 2.10 24.94 24.04
C THR A 440 1.36 24.25 22.89
N ILE A 441 1.95 23.21 22.31
CA ILE A 441 1.39 22.46 21.17
C ILE A 441 0.81 21.12 21.61
N VAL A 442 1.53 20.42 22.49
CA VAL A 442 1.15 19.12 23.06
C VAL A 442 0.97 19.24 24.57
N GLU A 443 0.27 18.29 25.19
CA GLU A 443 0.15 18.26 26.65
C GLU A 443 1.54 18.13 27.29
N PRO A 444 1.88 18.96 28.30
CA PRO A 444 3.20 18.94 28.90
C PRO A 444 3.48 17.60 29.59
N ASN A 445 4.58 16.95 29.20
CA ASN A 445 5.03 15.69 29.77
C ASN A 445 6.54 15.71 29.98
N SER A 446 6.96 15.90 31.23
CA SER A 446 8.39 16.02 31.59
C SER A 446 9.21 14.76 31.32
N GLU A 447 8.60 13.57 31.41
CA GLU A 447 9.27 12.30 31.15
C GLU A 447 9.53 12.12 29.66
N VAL A 448 8.50 12.31 28.83
CA VAL A 448 8.61 12.26 27.36
C VAL A 448 9.56 13.34 26.85
N ALA A 449 9.49 14.56 27.40
CA ALA A 449 10.44 15.62 27.09
C ALA A 449 11.89 15.19 27.39
N GLY A 450 12.13 14.62 28.57
CA GLY A 450 13.43 14.11 28.97
C GLY A 450 13.97 13.03 28.03
N LEU A 451 13.12 12.09 27.58
CA LEU A 451 13.49 11.05 26.63
C LEU A 451 13.95 11.61 25.28
N TYR A 452 13.20 12.56 24.71
CA TYR A 452 13.58 13.18 23.44
C TYR A 452 14.85 14.03 23.55
N LEU A 453 15.00 14.80 24.64
CA LEU A 453 16.22 15.58 24.89
C LEU A 453 17.44 14.69 25.14
N ALA A 454 17.26 13.57 25.85
CA ALA A 454 18.30 12.56 26.03
C ALA A 454 18.74 11.97 24.69
N ARG A 455 17.78 11.58 23.84
CA ARG A 455 18.08 11.09 22.49
C ARG A 455 18.82 12.12 21.64
N ALA A 456 18.41 13.39 21.67
CA ALA A 456 19.15 14.47 21.00
C ALA A 456 20.60 14.58 21.52
N CYS A 457 20.80 14.42 22.82
CA CYS A 457 22.12 14.44 23.44
C CYS A 457 22.98 13.22 23.04
N GLU A 458 22.42 12.02 23.02
CA GLU A 458 23.08 10.79 22.54
C GLU A 458 23.53 10.92 21.07
N LEU A 459 22.72 11.60 20.26
CA LEU A 459 23.05 11.98 18.89
C LEU A 459 24.03 13.17 18.79
N ARG A 460 24.67 13.53 19.91
CA ARG A 460 25.71 14.56 20.06
C ARG A 460 25.25 15.96 19.64
N TYR A 461 23.99 16.29 19.89
CA TYR A 461 23.46 17.63 19.66
C TYR A 461 23.56 18.46 20.95
N GLN A 462 24.44 19.47 20.94
CA GLN A 462 24.79 20.24 22.13
C GLN A 462 23.58 20.86 22.83
N SER A 463 22.64 21.44 22.06
CA SER A 463 21.43 22.06 22.59
C SER A 463 20.54 21.02 23.31
N GLY A 464 20.46 19.80 22.78
CA GLY A 464 19.76 18.69 23.44
C GLY A 464 20.35 18.36 24.82
N CYS A 465 21.67 18.23 24.91
CA CYS A 465 22.35 17.99 26.19
C CYS A 465 22.14 19.14 27.19
N MET A 466 22.22 20.39 26.72
CA MET A 466 22.04 21.56 27.59
C MET A 466 20.60 21.68 28.09
N ASN A 467 19.62 21.43 27.23
CA ASN A 467 18.19 21.43 27.59
C ASN A 467 17.84 20.29 28.54
N LEU A 468 18.49 19.12 28.41
CA LEU A 468 18.34 18.00 29.35
C LEU A 468 18.87 18.38 30.74
N LEU A 469 20.03 19.04 30.81
CA LEU A 469 20.68 19.42 32.07
C LEU A 469 20.06 20.66 32.74
N LYS A 470 19.44 21.55 31.96
CA LYS A 470 18.84 22.80 32.44
C LYS A 470 17.33 22.82 32.16
N PRO A 471 16.49 22.36 33.10
CA PRO A 471 15.05 22.24 32.90
C PRO A 471 14.33 23.56 32.55
N ALA A 472 14.88 24.71 32.96
CA ALA A 472 14.28 26.03 32.73
C ALA A 472 14.80 26.76 31.47
N GLY A 473 15.81 26.24 30.77
CA GLY A 473 16.38 26.91 29.60
C GLY A 473 15.84 26.35 28.30
N GLU A 474 15.39 27.19 27.37
CA GLU A 474 15.06 26.83 25.98
C GLU A 474 16.22 27.21 25.05
N ILE A 475 17.14 26.29 24.82
CA ILE A 475 18.27 26.50 23.91
C ILE A 475 17.92 25.89 22.55
N ARG A 476 17.81 26.75 21.54
CA ARG A 476 17.59 26.37 20.14
C ARG A 476 18.80 26.80 19.32
N THR A 477 19.25 25.92 18.44
CA THR A 477 20.33 26.18 17.48
C THR A 477 19.92 25.64 16.12
N GLU A 478 20.59 26.09 15.07
CA GLU A 478 20.31 25.61 13.71
C GLU A 478 20.57 24.11 13.55
N PRO A 479 19.84 23.43 12.64
CA PRO A 479 20.10 22.04 12.30
C PRO A 479 21.54 21.82 11.81
N ARG A 480 22.14 20.68 12.17
CA ARG A 480 23.45 20.30 11.60
C ARG A 480 23.25 19.81 10.17
N LEU A 481 24.35 19.75 9.40
CA LEU A 481 24.34 19.18 8.05
C LEU A 481 23.78 17.76 8.00
N LEU A 482 24.03 16.93 9.02
CA LEU A 482 23.45 15.59 9.08
C LEU A 482 21.94 15.63 9.30
N ASP A 483 21.44 16.53 10.15
CA ASP A 483 20.02 16.70 10.38
C ASP A 483 19.32 17.16 9.09
N LEU A 484 19.91 18.11 8.35
CA LEU A 484 19.41 18.55 7.04
C LEU A 484 19.35 17.42 6.00
N ARG A 485 20.32 16.51 5.97
CA ARG A 485 20.30 15.34 5.06
C ARG A 485 19.15 14.37 5.34
N LEU A 486 18.62 14.38 6.56
CA LEU A 486 17.46 13.58 6.95
C LEU A 486 16.16 14.33 6.66
N MET A 487 16.12 15.63 6.96
CA MET A 487 14.91 16.45 6.86
C MET A 487 14.60 16.99 5.46
N LEU A 488 15.57 17.02 4.54
CA LEU A 488 15.40 17.56 3.18
C LEU A 488 15.19 16.48 2.11
N ARG A 489 14.93 15.23 2.51
CA ARG A 489 14.76 14.10 1.59
C ARG A 489 13.44 14.25 0.81
N GLU A 490 13.53 14.73 -0.44
CA GLU A 490 12.39 14.71 -1.36
C GLU A 490 12.38 13.38 -2.12
N GLY A 491 11.20 12.79 -2.29
CA GLY A 491 11.01 11.59 -3.08
C GLY A 491 11.97 10.45 -2.74
N GLY A 492 12.40 10.34 -1.48
CA GLY A 492 13.27 9.25 -0.99
C GLY A 492 14.75 9.39 -1.26
N GLN A 493 15.22 10.53 -1.77
CA GLN A 493 16.63 10.68 -2.11
C GLN A 493 17.52 10.56 -0.87
N ASN A 494 18.55 9.72 -0.96
CA ASN A 494 19.62 9.70 0.02
C ASN A 494 20.57 10.86 -0.23
N LEU A 495 20.63 11.81 0.71
CA LEU A 495 21.45 13.03 0.60
C LEU A 495 22.83 12.91 1.25
N MET A 496 23.26 11.70 1.61
CA MET A 496 24.55 11.49 2.31
C MET A 496 25.76 11.89 1.46
N GLU A 497 25.69 11.72 0.15
CA GLU A 497 26.76 12.06 -0.80
C GLU A 497 26.65 13.50 -1.34
N MET A 498 25.56 14.22 -1.03
CA MET A 498 25.34 15.59 -1.50
C MET A 498 26.37 16.55 -0.88
N GLU A 499 26.94 17.41 -1.72
CA GLU A 499 27.89 18.43 -1.29
C GLU A 499 27.21 19.44 -0.36
N ARG A 500 28.00 20.04 0.55
CA ARG A 500 27.50 21.03 1.50
C ARG A 500 26.82 22.22 0.81
N ALA A 501 27.36 22.72 -0.30
CA ALA A 501 26.81 23.88 -0.99
C ALA A 501 25.40 23.59 -1.53
N ASP A 502 25.26 22.49 -2.28
CA ASP A 502 23.98 22.02 -2.82
C ASP A 502 22.96 21.73 -1.72
N LEU A 503 23.40 21.16 -0.60
CA LEU A 503 22.52 20.87 0.54
C LEU A 503 21.98 22.17 1.18
N LEU A 504 22.78 23.23 1.25
CA LEU A 504 22.34 24.53 1.77
C LEU A 504 21.44 25.27 0.78
N GLU A 505 21.73 25.19 -0.52
CA GLU A 505 20.83 25.70 -1.57
C GLU A 505 19.46 25.02 -1.47
N ARG A 506 19.45 23.69 -1.31
CA ARG A 506 18.24 22.92 -1.07
C ARG A 506 17.54 23.30 0.23
N ALA A 507 18.28 23.50 1.32
CA ALA A 507 17.70 23.97 2.57
C ALA A 507 17.02 25.34 2.39
N CYS A 508 17.63 26.25 1.62
CA CYS A 508 17.00 27.53 1.28
C CYS A 508 15.72 27.35 0.47
N ALA A 509 15.70 26.44 -0.52
CA ALA A 509 14.49 26.08 -1.28
C ALA A 509 13.37 25.50 -0.38
N HIS A 510 13.73 24.93 0.77
CA HIS A 510 12.81 24.47 1.84
C HIS A 510 12.50 25.53 2.90
N ASN A 511 12.80 26.80 2.62
CA ASN A 511 12.56 27.95 3.50
C ASN A 511 13.38 27.96 4.81
N TRP A 512 14.50 27.23 4.88
CA TRP A 512 15.44 27.38 5.98
C TRP A 512 16.24 28.68 5.81
N SER A 513 15.79 29.73 6.51
CA SER A 513 16.33 31.09 6.36
C SER A 513 17.84 31.20 6.54
N PHE A 514 18.44 30.46 7.48
CA PHE A 514 19.88 30.47 7.74
C PHE A 514 20.72 29.95 6.56
N ALA A 515 20.13 29.17 5.67
CA ALA A 515 20.80 28.58 4.52
C ALA A 515 20.68 29.43 3.25
N CYS A 516 19.78 30.41 3.25
CA CYS A 516 19.62 31.31 2.12
C CYS A 516 20.76 32.33 2.05
N PRO A 517 21.22 32.71 0.85
CA PRO A 517 22.12 33.84 0.70
C PRO A 517 21.47 35.05 1.35
N THR A 518 22.16 35.70 2.28
CA THR A 518 21.77 37.05 2.69
C THR A 518 21.81 37.92 1.45
N GLU A 519 20.68 38.46 1.02
CA GLU A 519 20.68 39.54 0.04
C GLU A 519 21.68 40.58 0.53
N VAL A 520 22.80 40.72 -0.17
CA VAL A 520 23.67 41.88 0.02
C VAL A 520 22.82 43.04 -0.49
N ALA A 521 22.13 43.69 0.45
CA ALA A 521 21.43 44.94 0.21
C ALA A 521 22.47 45.97 -0.25
N ASN A 522 22.72 46.03 -1.56
CA ASN A 522 23.34 47.16 -2.20
C ASN A 522 22.28 48.26 -2.29
N THR A 523 22.07 48.96 -1.17
CA THR A 523 21.49 50.31 -1.17
C THR A 523 22.49 51.32 -1.72
#